data_AF-A0A327TSF7-F1
#
_entry.id   AF-A0A327TSF7-F1
#
_cell.length_a   1.000
_cell.length_b   1.000
_cell.length_c   1.000
_cell.angle_alpha   90.00
_cell.angle_beta   90.00
_cell.angle_gamma   90.00
#
_symmetry.space_group_name_H-M   'P 1'
#
loop_
_entity.id
_entity.type
_entity.pdbx_description
1 polymer ?
#
loop_
_entity_poly.entity_id
_entity_poly.type
_entity_poly.pdbx_seq_one_letter_code
_entity_poly.pdbx_strand_id
1 'polypeptide(L)'
;MNAPHRHTTDHLDEDDMAYLLGDVAVVRERSLLRSALGRPQSSAFGADAYPDVWTKAVALGESLARNHPMTDRNKRTAFESMLLFLDYNGQPYTDPRPDDAVLFMLRLAQGGYRDRFATAVADFRRILGAAPDPPPPRRPPAAPARIGRSTTS
;
A
#
# COMPACT_ATOMS: atom_id res chain seq x y z
N MET A 1 5.18 -25.15 13.40
CA MET A 1 6.00 -23.99 12.96
C MET A 1 5.57 -23.69 11.53
N ASN A 2 4.66 -22.74 11.36
CA ASN A 2 4.05 -22.45 10.06
C ASN A 2 5.03 -21.58 9.24
N ALA A 3 5.25 -21.94 7.97
CA ALA A 3 6.16 -21.23 7.09
C ALA A 3 5.69 -19.78 6.85
N PRO A 4 6.60 -18.81 6.66
CA PRO A 4 6.18 -17.46 6.27
C PRO A 4 5.52 -17.56 4.89
N HIS A 5 4.28 -17.10 4.80
CA HIS A 5 3.54 -16.94 3.56
C HIS A 5 4.24 -15.89 2.69
N ARG A 6 5.29 -16.27 1.96
CA ARG A 6 5.85 -15.46 0.88
C ARG A 6 4.88 -15.54 -0.31
N HIS A 7 3.78 -14.81 -0.21
CA HIS A 7 3.04 -14.45 -1.41
C HIS A 7 3.80 -13.29 -2.08
N THR A 8 4.31 -13.53 -3.28
CA THR A 8 4.74 -12.48 -4.22
C THR A 8 3.49 -11.75 -4.71
N THR A 9 2.80 -11.05 -3.81
CA THR A 9 1.54 -10.37 -4.11
C THR A 9 1.71 -8.88 -3.92
N ASP A 10 1.37 -8.13 -4.98
CA ASP A 10 1.26 -6.66 -4.96
C ASP A 10 0.09 -6.16 -4.08
N HIS A 11 -0.32 -6.93 -3.05
CA HIS A 11 -1.47 -6.65 -2.19
C HIS A 11 -1.35 -7.35 -0.83
N LEU A 12 -1.97 -6.71 0.18
CA LEU A 12 -2.33 -7.35 1.45
C LEU A 12 -3.76 -7.86 1.37
N ASP A 13 -4.07 -8.92 2.11
CA ASP A 13 -5.42 -9.45 2.26
C ASP A 13 -5.98 -9.29 3.68
N GLU A 14 -7.16 -9.84 3.95
CA GLU A 14 -7.78 -9.74 5.27
C GLU A 14 -7.04 -10.58 6.34
N ASP A 15 -6.34 -11.65 5.96
CA ASP A 15 -5.60 -12.51 6.87
C ASP A 15 -4.31 -11.82 7.34
N ASP A 16 -3.63 -11.09 6.44
CA ASP A 16 -2.52 -10.20 6.80
C ASP A 16 -2.95 -9.15 7.82
N MET A 17 -4.14 -8.58 7.63
CA MET A 17 -4.69 -7.58 8.53
C MET A 17 -5.08 -8.18 9.88
N ALA A 18 -5.62 -9.40 9.89
CA ALA A 18 -5.89 -10.14 11.12
C ALA A 18 -4.59 -10.44 11.88
N TYR A 19 -3.52 -10.80 11.18
CA TYR A 19 -2.19 -11.01 11.76
C TYR A 19 -1.64 -9.74 12.43
N LEU A 20 -1.74 -8.58 11.77
CA LEU A 20 -1.29 -7.30 12.33
C LEU A 20 -2.10 -6.84 13.55
N LEU A 21 -3.40 -7.15 13.56
CA LEU A 21 -4.29 -6.76 14.65
C LEU A 21 -4.11 -7.64 15.89
N GLY A 22 -3.89 -8.95 15.71
CA GLY A 22 -3.88 -9.91 16.81
C GLY A 22 -5.14 -9.81 17.67
N ASP A 23 -5.01 -10.05 18.98
CA ASP A 23 -6.14 -9.98 19.92
C ASP A 23 -6.47 -8.56 20.41
N VAL A 24 -5.70 -7.54 20.00
CA VAL A 24 -5.80 -6.19 20.57
C VAL A 24 -6.76 -5.27 19.82
N ALA A 25 -7.20 -5.64 18.62
CA ALA A 25 -8.20 -4.91 17.87
C ALA A 25 -8.92 -5.84 16.89
N VAL A 26 -10.15 -5.48 16.51
CA VAL A 26 -10.94 -6.23 15.54
C VAL A 26 -11.38 -5.32 14.40
N VAL A 27 -11.60 -5.93 13.23
CA VAL A 27 -12.20 -5.25 12.09
C VAL A 27 -13.67 -4.98 12.43
N ARG A 28 -14.04 -3.70 12.49
CA ARG A 28 -15.42 -3.27 12.72
C ARG A 28 -16.19 -3.17 11.41
N GLU A 29 -15.56 -2.58 10.39
CA GLU A 29 -16.18 -2.26 9.11
C GLU A 29 -15.42 -2.94 7.96
N ARG A 30 -15.79 -4.19 7.66
CA ARG A 30 -15.12 -4.99 6.63
C ARG A 30 -15.21 -4.40 5.23
N SER A 31 -16.27 -3.65 4.92
CA SER A 31 -16.42 -2.92 3.65
C SER A 31 -15.34 -1.84 3.50
N LEU A 32 -15.05 -1.09 4.57
CA LEU A 32 -14.01 -0.06 4.58
C LEU A 32 -12.62 -0.68 4.52
N LEU A 33 -12.42 -1.83 5.17
CA LEU A 33 -11.17 -2.58 5.06
C LEU A 33 -10.90 -3.02 3.62
N ARG A 34 -11.87 -3.68 2.98
CA ARG A 34 -11.75 -4.12 1.57
C ARG A 34 -11.50 -2.96 0.62
N SER A 35 -12.17 -1.83 0.84
CA SER A 35 -11.94 -0.61 0.07
C SER A 35 -10.48 -0.11 0.22
N ALA A 36 -9.93 -0.16 1.44
CA ALA A 36 -8.54 0.20 1.68
C ALA A 36 -7.55 -0.77 1.03
N LEU A 37 -7.77 -2.08 1.15
CA LEU A 37 -6.93 -3.11 0.55
C LEU A 37 -6.97 -3.09 -0.99
N GLY A 38 -8.10 -2.70 -1.59
CA GLY A 38 -8.24 -2.57 -3.05
C GLY A 38 -7.65 -1.28 -3.62
N ARG A 39 -7.36 -0.27 -2.78
CA ARG A 39 -6.87 1.03 -3.24
C ARG A 39 -5.53 0.94 -4.00
N PRO A 40 -4.49 0.23 -3.52
CA PRO A 40 -3.23 0.04 -4.26
C PRO A 40 -3.36 -0.48 -5.70
N GLN A 41 -4.46 -1.17 -6.02
CA GLN A 41 -4.72 -1.77 -7.34
C GLN A 41 -5.62 -0.89 -8.23
N SER A 42 -6.02 0.28 -7.76
CA SER A 42 -6.93 1.16 -8.48
C SER A 42 -6.27 1.72 -9.74
N SER A 43 -7.06 1.83 -10.81
CA SER A 43 -6.63 2.42 -12.08
C SER A 43 -7.38 3.73 -12.34
N ALA A 44 -6.69 4.72 -12.91
CA ALA A 44 -7.25 5.99 -13.35
C ALA A 44 -6.89 6.23 -14.82
N PHE A 45 -7.86 6.62 -15.64
CA PHE A 45 -7.67 6.89 -17.07
C PHE A 45 -6.98 5.74 -17.85
N GLY A 46 -7.24 4.49 -17.46
CA GLY A 46 -6.66 3.30 -18.09
C GLY A 46 -5.21 3.01 -17.71
N ALA A 47 -4.64 3.74 -16.76
CA ALA A 47 -3.32 3.51 -16.18
C ALA A 47 -3.41 3.21 -14.68
N ASP A 48 -2.39 2.53 -14.13
CA ASP A 48 -2.26 2.33 -12.69
C ASP A 48 -2.21 3.70 -12.00
N ALA A 49 -3.10 3.93 -11.02
CA ALA A 49 -3.16 5.19 -10.30
C ALA A 49 -1.92 5.39 -9.41
N TYR A 50 -1.21 4.30 -9.09
CA TYR A 50 -0.08 4.27 -8.18
C TYR A 50 1.10 3.55 -8.85
N PRO A 51 1.94 4.26 -9.61
CA PRO A 51 2.90 3.66 -10.54
C PRO A 51 4.03 2.83 -9.89
N ASP A 52 4.26 2.98 -8.59
CA ASP A 52 5.31 2.29 -7.85
C ASP A 52 4.84 1.79 -6.48
N VAL A 53 5.62 0.88 -5.89
CA VAL A 53 5.31 0.20 -4.62
C VAL A 53 5.16 1.19 -3.45
N TRP A 54 5.95 2.25 -3.41
CA TRP A 54 5.91 3.24 -2.33
C TRP A 54 4.64 4.07 -2.40
N THR A 55 4.27 4.46 -3.62
CA THR A 55 3.02 5.15 -3.91
C THR A 55 1.82 4.27 -3.54
N LYS A 56 1.86 2.97 -3.82
CA LYS A 56 0.85 1.97 -3.40
C LYS A 56 0.76 1.83 -1.89
N ALA A 57 1.89 1.76 -1.20
CA ALA A 57 1.95 1.68 0.26
C ALA A 57 1.29 2.91 0.91
N VAL A 58 1.63 4.13 0.46
CA VAL A 58 1.03 5.36 0.99
C VAL A 58 -0.48 5.41 0.70
N ALA A 59 -0.92 4.92 -0.45
CA ALA A 59 -2.35 4.86 -0.76
C ALA A 59 -3.11 3.93 0.19
N LEU A 60 -2.55 2.75 0.49
CA LEU A 60 -3.09 1.81 1.48
C LEU A 60 -3.19 2.47 2.85
N GLY A 61 -2.07 3.00 3.36
CA GLY A 61 -1.99 3.59 4.69
C GLY A 61 -2.91 4.79 4.87
N GLU A 62 -3.00 5.67 3.87
CA GLU A 62 -3.91 6.81 3.90
C GLU A 62 -5.38 6.35 3.97
N SER A 63 -5.74 5.31 3.21
CA SER A 63 -7.12 4.79 3.23
C SER A 63 -7.48 4.18 4.58
N LEU A 64 -6.58 3.34 5.14
CA LEU A 64 -6.77 2.73 6.47
C LEU A 64 -6.85 3.79 7.57
N ALA A 65 -5.95 4.78 7.54
CA ALA A 65 -5.86 5.80 8.58
C ALA A 65 -7.07 6.75 8.59
N ARG A 66 -7.68 7.02 7.41
CA ARG A 66 -8.80 7.97 7.27
C ARG A 66 -10.17 7.32 7.39
N ASN A 67 -10.31 6.06 6.99
CA ASN A 67 -11.61 5.40 6.96
C ASN A 67 -11.94 4.64 8.26
N HIS A 68 -10.99 4.49 9.18
CA HIS A 68 -11.18 3.85 10.49
C HIS A 68 -11.92 2.49 10.44
N PRO A 69 -11.42 1.48 9.69
CA PRO A 69 -12.09 0.19 9.59
C PRO A 69 -12.07 -0.64 10.88
N MET A 70 -11.16 -0.34 11.82
CA MET A 70 -10.94 -1.12 13.03
C MET A 70 -11.49 -0.41 14.27
N THR A 71 -11.78 -1.19 15.32
CA THR A 71 -12.30 -0.68 16.60
C THR A 71 -11.32 0.28 17.29
N ASP A 72 -10.02 0.01 17.20
CA ASP A 72 -8.94 0.87 17.71
C ASP A 72 -7.65 0.65 16.87
N ARG A 73 -6.55 1.34 17.19
CA ARG A 73 -5.21 1.22 16.58
C ARG A 73 -5.11 1.54 15.09
N ASN A 74 -6.16 2.10 14.48
CA ASN A 74 -6.20 2.44 13.04
C ASN A 74 -4.91 3.08 12.49
N LYS A 75 -4.35 4.09 13.18
CA LYS A 75 -3.10 4.75 12.73
C LYS A 75 -1.87 3.85 12.82
N ARG A 76 -1.75 3.05 13.89
CA ARG A 76 -0.62 2.15 14.08
C ARG A 76 -0.69 0.99 13.10
N THR A 77 -1.85 0.36 12.96
CA THR A 77 -2.05 -0.73 12.00
C THR A 77 -1.91 -0.23 10.56
N ALA A 78 -2.36 1.00 10.24
CA ALA A 78 -2.11 1.59 8.92
C ALA A 78 -0.61 1.69 8.63
N PHE A 79 0.20 2.15 9.58
CA PHE A 79 1.65 2.22 9.40
C PHE A 79 2.29 0.83 9.26
N GLU A 80 1.92 -0.11 10.14
CA GLU A 80 2.39 -1.50 10.07
C GLU A 80 2.00 -2.18 8.74
N SER A 81 0.82 -1.86 8.20
CA SER A 81 0.38 -2.34 6.87
C SER A 81 1.23 -1.77 5.74
N MET A 82 1.65 -0.50 5.84
CA MET A 82 2.55 0.09 4.85
C MET A 82 3.91 -0.61 4.83
N LEU A 83 4.47 -0.92 6.01
CA LEU A 83 5.74 -1.63 6.13
C LEU A 83 5.63 -3.08 5.62
N LEU A 84 4.59 -3.80 6.03
CA LEU A 84 4.34 -5.17 5.57
C LEU A 84 4.18 -5.22 4.04
N PHE A 85 3.50 -4.23 3.47
CA PHE A 85 3.38 -4.11 2.01
C PHE A 85 4.74 -3.91 1.35
N LEU A 86 5.63 -3.07 1.90
CA LEU A 86 7.00 -2.93 1.39
C LEU A 86 7.78 -4.25 1.48
N ASP A 87 7.66 -4.98 2.59
CA ASP A 87 8.32 -6.27 2.81
C ASP A 87 7.88 -7.33 1.78
N TYR A 88 6.57 -7.45 1.53
CA TYR A 88 6.03 -8.38 0.52
C TYR A 88 6.50 -8.05 -0.89
N ASN A 89 6.76 -6.76 -1.15
CA ASN A 89 7.25 -6.26 -2.44
C ASN A 89 8.78 -6.12 -2.49
N GLY A 90 9.51 -6.65 -1.49
CA GLY A 90 10.97 -6.68 -1.45
C GLY A 90 11.62 -5.30 -1.46
N GLN A 91 10.93 -4.26 -0.98
CA GLN A 91 11.47 -2.90 -0.90
C GLN A 91 12.26 -2.74 0.41
N PRO A 92 13.58 -2.52 0.36
CA PRO A 92 14.37 -2.33 1.56
C PRO A 92 14.06 -0.97 2.19
N TYR A 93 13.98 -0.95 3.52
CA TYR A 93 13.87 0.25 4.32
C TYR A 93 14.65 0.10 5.63
N THR A 94 14.90 1.23 6.28
CA THR A 94 15.41 1.27 7.66
C THR A 94 14.28 1.61 8.61
N ASP A 95 14.32 1.07 9.82
CA ASP A 95 13.36 1.42 10.85
C ASP A 95 13.35 2.94 11.08
N PRO A 96 12.18 3.59 11.00
CA PRO A 96 12.06 5.02 11.23
C PRO A 96 12.27 5.33 12.70
N ARG A 97 12.69 6.56 13.00
CA ARG A 97 12.60 7.06 14.37
C ARG A 97 11.12 7.09 14.78
N PRO A 98 10.76 6.66 16.01
CA PRO A 98 9.37 6.61 16.45
C PRO A 98 8.61 7.93 16.26
N ASP A 99 9.24 9.06 16.59
CA ASP A 99 8.64 10.38 16.48
C ASP A 99 8.34 10.76 15.02
N ASP A 100 9.22 10.41 14.08
CA ASP A 100 9.02 10.70 12.66
C ASP A 100 7.84 9.90 12.10
N ALA A 101 7.72 8.62 12.47
CA ALA A 101 6.61 7.77 12.08
C ALA A 101 5.27 8.30 12.63
N VAL A 102 5.26 8.73 13.90
CA VAL A 102 4.07 9.33 14.53
C VAL A 102 3.67 10.63 13.81
N LEU A 103 4.62 11.55 13.59
CA LEU A 103 4.36 12.82 12.92
C LEU A 103 3.84 12.60 11.48
N PHE A 104 4.45 11.68 10.75
CA PHE A 104 4.01 11.30 9.41
C PHE A 104 2.57 10.78 9.43
N MET A 105 2.26 9.82 10.29
CA MET A 105 0.92 9.22 10.37
C MET A 105 -0.15 10.18 10.85
N LEU A 106 0.17 11.09 11.77
CA LEU A 106 -0.76 12.15 12.18
C LEU A 106 -1.11 13.05 11.00
N ARG A 107 -0.10 13.49 10.24
CA ARG A 107 -0.30 14.33 9.06
C ARG A 107 -1.10 13.61 7.98
N LEU A 108 -0.80 12.33 7.73
CA LEU A 108 -1.51 11.49 6.75
C LEU A 108 -2.98 11.32 7.12
N ALA A 109 -3.26 10.92 8.37
CA ALA A 109 -4.62 10.72 8.86
C ALA A 109 -5.46 12.01 8.82
N GLN A 110 -4.85 13.16 9.15
CA GLN A 110 -5.52 14.46 9.13
C GLN A 110 -5.71 15.02 7.71
N GLY A 111 -5.17 14.38 6.67
CA GLY A 111 -5.26 14.86 5.30
C GLY A 111 -4.30 16.03 5.01
N GLY A 112 -3.22 16.16 5.78
CA GLY A 112 -2.20 17.20 5.60
C GLY A 112 -1.35 17.05 4.32
N TYR A 113 -1.65 16.05 3.50
CA TYR A 113 -1.10 15.84 2.15
C TYR A 113 -2.18 15.92 1.06
N ARG A 114 -3.38 16.44 1.37
CA ARG A 114 -4.43 16.67 0.38
C ARG A 114 -3.86 17.51 -0.78
N ASP A 115 -4.08 17.03 -2.00
CA ASP A 115 -3.55 17.60 -3.26
C ASP A 115 -2.01 17.55 -3.39
N ARG A 116 -1.30 16.89 -2.47
CA ARG A 116 0.17 16.76 -2.44
C ARG A 116 0.60 15.33 -2.15
N PHE A 117 -0.03 14.36 -2.81
CA PHE A 117 0.25 12.94 -2.59
C PHE A 117 1.72 12.56 -2.82
N ALA A 118 2.35 13.14 -3.85
CA ALA A 118 3.78 12.95 -4.11
C ALA A 118 4.67 13.39 -2.92
N THR A 119 4.26 14.42 -2.17
CA THR A 119 4.96 14.84 -0.95
C THR A 119 4.82 13.80 0.16
N ALA A 120 3.65 13.15 0.29
CA ALA A 120 3.49 12.06 1.25
C ALA A 120 4.43 10.89 0.95
N VAL A 121 4.57 10.52 -0.32
CA VAL A 121 5.51 9.46 -0.75
C VAL A 121 6.96 9.84 -0.48
N ALA A 122 7.34 11.08 -0.78
CA ALA A 122 8.69 11.58 -0.50
C ALA A 122 9.02 11.59 1.00
N ASP A 123 8.08 12.07 1.84
CA ASP A 123 8.24 12.06 3.30
C ASP A 123 8.31 10.64 3.84
N PHE A 124 7.47 9.73 3.34
CA PHE A 124 7.48 8.32 3.76
C PHE A 124 8.82 7.65 3.45
N ARG A 125 9.34 7.83 2.23
CA ARG A 125 10.68 7.34 1.85
C ARG A 125 11.78 7.91 2.72
N ARG A 126 11.73 9.21 2.99
CA ARG A 126 12.72 9.91 3.80
C ARG A 126 12.77 9.35 5.23
N ILE A 127 11.62 9.15 5.87
CA ILE A 127 11.60 8.60 7.25
C ILE A 127 12.08 7.14 7.31
N LEU A 128 11.99 6.42 6.19
CA LEU A 128 12.42 5.03 6.03
C LEU A 128 13.85 4.88 5.49
N GLY A 129 14.59 5.98 5.36
CA GLY A 129 15.97 5.96 4.87
C GLY A 129 16.11 5.45 3.42
N ALA A 130 15.02 5.41 2.65
CA ALA A 130 15.05 4.97 1.27
C ALA A 130 15.69 6.03 0.38
N ALA A 131 16.57 5.61 -0.52
CA ALA A 131 17.16 6.49 -1.54
C ALA A 131 16.04 7.11 -2.41
N PRO A 132 16.24 8.32 -2.99
CA PRO A 132 15.32 8.87 -3.97
C PRO A 132 15.14 7.89 -5.14
N ASP A 133 13.92 7.79 -5.67
CA ASP A 133 13.50 6.75 -6.63
C ASP A 133 14.50 6.61 -7.80
N PRO A 134 14.94 5.39 -8.15
CA PRO A 134 15.39 5.15 -9.51
C PRO A 134 14.21 5.41 -10.48
N PRO A 135 14.47 5.93 -11.70
CA PRO A 135 13.40 6.21 -12.66
C PRO A 135 12.56 4.95 -12.91
N PRO A 136 11.24 5.08 -13.11
CA PRO A 136 10.34 3.93 -13.24
C PRO A 136 10.84 2.99 -14.35
N PRO A 137 10.76 1.66 -14.16
CA PRO A 137 11.18 0.71 -15.18
C PRO A 137 10.40 0.99 -16.46
N ARG A 138 11.12 1.19 -17.58
CA ARG A 138 10.50 1.30 -18.90
C ARG A 138 9.73 0.00 -19.14
N ARG A 139 8.40 0.09 -19.13
CA ARG A 139 7.52 -1.06 -19.34
C ARG A 139 7.91 -1.73 -20.67
N PRO A 140 8.07 -3.06 -20.73
CA PRO A 140 8.20 -3.73 -22.01
C PRO A 140 6.95 -3.44 -22.85
N PRO A 141 7.08 -3.26 -24.18
CA PRO A 141 5.94 -2.96 -25.03
C PRO A 141 4.86 -4.02 -24.81
N ALA A 142 3.61 -3.56 -24.67
CA ALA A 142 2.46 -4.45 -24.53
C ALA A 142 2.53 -5.54 -25.61
N ALA A 143 2.49 -6.80 -25.19
CA ALA A 143 2.47 -7.92 -26.12
C ALA A 143 1.33 -7.70 -27.12
N PRO A 144 1.57 -7.81 -28.44
CA PRO A 144 0.53 -7.55 -29.42
C PRO A 144 -0.63 -8.50 -29.16
N ALA A 145 -1.85 -7.93 -29.09
CA ALA A 145 -3.07 -8.69 -28.96
C ALA A 145 -3.09 -9.79 -30.04
N ARG A 146 -3.14 -11.07 -29.62
CA ARG A 146 -3.39 -12.18 -30.54
C ARG A 146 -4.79 -11.98 -31.12
N ILE A 147 -4.86 -11.38 -32.31
CA ILE A 147 -6.07 -11.35 -33.11
C ILE A 147 -6.36 -12.81 -33.50
N GLY A 148 -7.32 -13.42 -32.82
CA GLY A 148 -7.85 -14.73 -33.19
C GLY A 148 -8.41 -14.64 -34.60
N ARG A 149 -7.82 -15.38 -35.53
CA ARG A 149 -8.42 -15.59 -36.85
C ARG A 149 -9.52 -16.64 -36.67
N SER A 150 -10.77 -16.19 -36.70
CA SER A 150 -11.91 -17.08 -36.92
C SER A 150 -11.84 -17.57 -38.36
N THR A 151 -11.48 -18.84 -38.54
CA THR A 151 -11.63 -19.55 -39.82
C THR A 151 -13.10 -19.91 -40.00
N THR A 152 -13.76 -19.30 -40.98
CA THR A 152 -15.04 -19.77 -41.51
C THR A 152 -14.77 -20.91 -42.48
N SER A 153 -15.34 -22.09 -42.20
CA SER A 153 -15.67 -23.13 -43.18
C SER A 153 -16.95 -23.83 -42.73
#